data_AF-A0A0L0HMX9-F1
#
_entry.id   AF-A0A0L0HMX9-F1
#
_cell.length_a   1.000
_cell.length_b   1.000
_cell.length_c   1.000
_cell.angle_alpha   90.00
_cell.angle_beta   90.00
_cell.angle_gamma   90.00
#
_symmetry.space_group_name_H-M   'P 1'
#
loop_
_entity.id
_entity.type
_entity.pdbx_description
1 polymer ?
#
loop_
_entity_poly.entity_id
_entity_poly.type
_entity_poly.pdbx_seq_one_letter_code
_entity_poly.pdbx_strand_id
1 'polypeptide(L)'
;MPDGEFWGINNFLNEDGTRTFQLMRQYGFDWHFYVGNETDYTNRTTPWEGGALDFSWDNRANPWVAPIDQTPEPARSQLSLWIPPYVLPDSAGFDGWLTFAKPIYNLTKDYIGIQGSDMSLSWFEGPLRRYAQYIPYRSAIYVFGLYPGKDEIVGASTIASRELIKSAAEGNPDPALNRLLTIPELAANSSVWEPVSALYKYLLATSDGSLYKFVGDYPGTSIQLKLSDGQYIVQVEQIQTYNLNWGIVHIVSQDDILEELHASNTKTIGTVIGVVGAGCAVGILFTYFLSKALYMITRDLVLLSDFKFKDVLQKDLDKETGMRRPQYSRIAELWQIQRAFHKMVVTFADAVAQNKRFNAAEQRRTMSMSSAQPASPRSEL
;
A
#
# COMPACT_ATOMS: atom_id res chain seq x y z
N MET A 1 45.18 5.84 19.95
CA MET A 1 45.97 7.09 20.07
C MET A 1 45.64 7.66 21.43
N PRO A 2 46.61 7.81 22.36
CA PRO A 2 46.39 8.54 23.60
C PRO A 2 46.48 10.06 23.43
N ASP A 3 47.02 10.56 22.31
CA ASP A 3 47.35 11.98 22.08
C ASP A 3 46.71 12.57 20.80
N GLY A 4 45.52 12.09 20.43
CA GLY A 4 44.82 12.51 19.21
C GLY A 4 43.75 13.56 19.47
N GLU A 5 43.69 14.56 18.60
CA GLU A 5 42.58 15.53 18.55
C GLU A 5 41.57 15.07 17.49
N PHE A 6 40.33 14.80 17.89
CA PHE A 6 39.24 14.47 16.99
C PHE A 6 38.49 15.76 16.64
N TRP A 7 38.32 16.03 15.36
CA TRP A 7 37.47 17.10 14.87
C TRP A 7 36.33 16.49 14.06
N GLY A 8 35.14 17.00 14.27
CA GLY A 8 33.97 16.66 13.47
C GLY A 8 33.24 17.93 13.05
N ILE A 9 32.54 17.88 11.92
CA ILE A 9 31.65 18.95 11.49
C ILE A 9 30.30 18.31 11.25
N ASN A 10 29.29 18.75 11.98
CA ASN A 10 27.90 18.40 11.77
C ASN A 10 27.19 19.54 11.07
N ASN A 11 26.24 19.18 10.22
CA ASN A 11 25.31 20.11 9.60
C ASN A 11 23.90 19.57 9.81
N PHE A 12 23.10 20.33 10.55
CA PHE A 12 21.73 19.98 10.88
C PHE A 12 20.76 20.80 10.02
N LEU A 13 19.75 20.15 9.46
CA LEU A 13 18.58 20.82 8.92
C LEU A 13 17.50 20.81 10.00
N ASN A 14 17.16 21.98 10.53
CA ASN A 14 16.17 22.14 11.58
C ASN A 14 14.75 21.96 11.03
N GLU A 15 13.77 21.75 11.92
CA GLU A 15 12.35 21.60 11.55
C GLU A 15 11.79 22.81 10.80
N ASP A 16 12.31 24.01 11.07
CA ASP A 16 11.95 25.25 10.41
C ASP A 16 12.64 25.47 9.04
N GLY A 17 13.45 24.51 8.61
CA GLY A 17 14.20 24.54 7.35
C GLY A 17 15.52 25.32 7.43
N THR A 18 15.88 25.89 8.57
CA THR A 18 17.19 26.55 8.77
C THR A 18 18.31 25.52 8.90
N ARG A 19 19.54 25.95 8.60
CA ARG A 19 20.74 25.11 8.76
C ARG A 19 21.57 25.56 9.96
N THR A 20 21.98 24.59 10.77
CA THR A 20 22.91 24.80 11.88
C THR A 20 24.19 24.03 11.62
N PHE A 21 25.31 24.72 11.67
CA PHE A 21 26.63 24.11 11.57
C PHE A 21 27.19 23.94 12.97
N GLN A 22 27.74 22.77 13.26
CA GLN A 22 28.41 22.51 14.52
C GLN A 22 29.78 21.90 14.22
N LEU A 23 30.85 22.62 14.56
CA LEU A 23 32.18 22.04 14.63
C LEU A 23 32.32 21.43 16.03
N MET A 24 32.68 20.16 16.11
CA MET A 24 33.08 19.51 17.35
C MET A 24 34.59 19.33 17.36
N ARG A 25 35.17 19.47 18.53
CA ARG A 25 36.56 19.15 18.82
C ARG A 25 36.58 18.31 20.08
N GLN A 26 37.32 17.23 20.06
CA GLN A 26 37.69 16.48 21.26
C GLN A 26 39.20 16.38 21.34
N TYR A 27 39.78 16.80 22.45
CA TYR A 27 41.19 16.58 22.77
C TYR A 27 41.29 15.83 24.10
N GLY A 28 41.70 14.57 24.06
CA GLY A 28 41.62 13.69 25.23
C GLY A 28 40.17 13.54 25.72
N PHE A 29 39.87 14.10 26.89
CA PHE A 29 38.54 14.06 27.52
C PHE A 29 37.73 15.35 27.32
N ASP A 30 38.33 16.39 26.74
CA ASP A 30 37.69 17.70 26.61
C ASP A 30 36.92 17.82 25.28
N TRP A 31 35.59 17.89 25.37
CA TRP A 31 34.70 18.16 24.25
C TRP A 31 34.35 19.65 24.14
N HIS A 32 34.51 20.19 22.94
CA HIS A 32 34.09 21.53 22.58
C HIS A 32 33.20 21.50 21.34
N PHE A 33 32.05 22.16 21.43
CA PHE A 33 31.18 22.41 20.31
C PHE A 33 31.21 23.90 19.96
N TYR A 34 31.38 24.19 18.68
CA TYR A 34 31.27 25.52 18.10
C TYR A 34 30.04 25.48 17.21
N VAL A 35 28.97 26.14 17.64
CA VAL A 35 27.70 26.19 16.90
C VAL A 35 27.63 27.50 16.15
N GLY A 36 27.40 27.44 14.84
CA GLY A 36 27.18 28.59 13.97
C GLY A 36 25.83 28.48 13.26
N ASN A 37 25.15 29.61 13.10
CA ASN A 37 23.95 29.71 12.26
C ASN A 37 24.36 30.18 10.85
N GLU A 38 23.68 29.70 9.81
CA GLU A 38 23.84 30.12 8.41
C GLU A 38 23.81 31.65 8.21
N THR A 39 23.13 32.39 9.11
CA THR A 39 23.03 33.86 9.05
C THR A 39 24.00 34.62 9.96
N ASP A 40 24.74 33.95 10.85
CA ASP A 40 25.68 34.59 11.79
C ASP A 40 26.89 33.69 12.05
N TYR A 41 27.90 33.84 11.18
CA TYR A 41 29.21 33.20 11.33
C TYR A 41 30.10 33.85 12.41
N THR A 42 29.66 34.95 13.03
CA THR A 42 30.46 35.76 13.95
C THR A 42 30.15 35.50 15.42
N ASN A 43 29.04 34.83 15.75
CA ASN A 43 28.68 34.53 17.12
C ASN A 43 29.20 33.16 17.60
N ARG A 44 30.28 33.27 18.39
CA ARG A 44 30.51 32.59 19.68
C ARG A 44 30.71 31.07 19.66
N THR A 45 31.91 30.71 20.08
CA THR A 45 32.14 29.74 21.16
C THR A 45 31.20 30.00 22.34
N THR A 46 29.91 29.69 22.21
CA THR A 46 29.10 29.38 23.38
C THR A 46 29.42 27.93 23.68
N PRO A 47 30.16 27.64 24.76
CA PRO A 47 30.19 26.28 25.28
C PRO A 47 28.74 25.84 25.40
N TRP A 48 28.40 24.69 24.85
CA TRP A 48 27.08 24.12 25.04
C TRP A 48 26.76 24.09 26.55
N GLU A 49 25.82 24.92 27.02
CA GLU A 49 25.46 25.01 28.44
C GLU A 49 24.68 23.79 28.93
N GLY A 50 24.34 22.84 28.05
CA GLY A 50 23.61 21.61 28.38
C GLY A 50 24.46 20.54 29.09
N GLY A 51 25.40 20.97 29.93
CA GLY A 51 26.38 20.11 30.60
C GLY A 51 27.45 19.66 29.63
N ALA A 52 28.71 19.68 30.08
CA ALA A 52 29.72 18.84 29.44
C ALA A 52 29.20 17.40 29.56
N LEU A 53 28.81 16.80 28.43
CA LEU A 53 28.70 15.35 28.38
C LEU A 53 30.15 14.88 28.60
N ASP A 54 30.45 14.45 29.83
CA ASP A 54 31.76 13.94 30.23
C ASP A 54 31.96 12.57 29.57
N PHE A 55 32.22 12.60 28.26
CA PHE A 55 32.61 11.46 27.47
C PHE A 55 34.09 11.20 27.75
N SER A 56 34.37 10.66 28.92
CA SER A 56 35.69 10.19 29.34
C SER A 56 36.21 8.96 28.55
N TRP A 57 35.71 8.74 27.33
CA TRP A 57 35.86 7.48 26.60
C TRP A 57 36.69 7.61 25.32
N ASP A 58 37.44 6.54 25.04
CA ASP A 58 38.09 6.34 23.75
C ASP A 58 37.01 6.29 22.66
N ASN A 59 36.98 7.30 21.79
CA ASN A 59 36.02 7.36 20.68
C ASN A 59 36.12 6.16 19.74
N ARG A 60 37.23 5.40 19.73
CA ARG A 60 37.32 4.16 18.95
C ARG A 60 36.36 3.10 19.47
N ALA A 61 35.99 3.16 20.74
CA ALA A 61 34.99 2.30 21.37
C ALA A 61 33.56 2.83 21.18
N ASN A 62 33.36 4.02 20.62
CA ASN A 62 32.01 4.51 20.38
C ASN A 62 31.27 3.59 19.40
N PRO A 63 29.95 3.38 19.60
CA PRO A 63 29.14 2.53 18.73
C PRO A 63 29.19 2.88 17.24
N TRP A 64 29.46 4.15 16.91
CA TRP A 64 29.55 4.66 15.54
C TRP A 64 30.95 4.62 14.92
N VAL A 65 32.00 4.32 15.69
CA VAL A 65 33.38 4.16 15.19
C VAL A 65 33.84 2.71 15.28
N ALA A 66 33.51 2.01 16.37
CA ALA A 66 33.95 0.65 16.63
C ALA A 66 33.66 -0.36 15.50
N PRO A 67 32.52 -0.26 14.76
CA PRO A 67 32.24 -1.18 13.67
C PRO A 67 33.05 -0.94 12.39
N ILE A 68 33.80 0.17 12.31
CA ILE A 68 34.55 0.54 11.12
C ILE A 68 35.88 -0.21 11.09
N ASP A 69 36.16 -0.84 9.95
CA ASP A 69 37.45 -1.45 9.69
C ASP A 69 38.54 -0.36 9.56
N GLN A 70 39.41 -0.26 10.57
CA GLN A 70 40.49 0.73 10.63
C GLN A 70 41.79 0.23 9.98
N THR A 71 41.77 -0.92 9.28
CA THR A 71 42.95 -1.46 8.60
C THR A 71 43.30 -0.67 7.33
N PRO A 72 44.57 -0.70 6.85
CA PRO A 72 44.98 0.04 5.65
C PRO A 72 44.34 -0.41 4.34
N GLU A 73 43.78 -1.63 4.31
CA GLU A 73 43.13 -2.22 3.15
C GLU A 73 41.77 -2.80 3.56
N PRO A 74 40.81 -1.95 3.93
CA PRO A 74 39.49 -2.42 4.32
C PRO A 74 38.83 -3.15 3.15
N ALA A 75 38.01 -4.16 3.46
CA ALA A 75 37.18 -4.79 2.45
C ALA A 75 36.31 -3.74 1.73
N ARG A 76 35.99 -3.95 0.44
CA ARG A 76 35.17 -2.98 -0.33
C ARG A 76 33.82 -2.69 0.34
N SER A 77 33.25 -3.67 1.04
CA SER A 77 32.01 -3.54 1.83
C SER A 77 32.13 -2.64 3.06
N GLN A 78 33.36 -2.29 3.47
CA GLN A 78 33.67 -1.43 4.61
C GLN A 78 34.05 0.00 4.19
N LEU A 79 34.11 0.29 2.89
CA LEU A 79 34.40 1.63 2.38
C LEU A 79 33.22 2.60 2.54
N SER A 80 32.01 2.08 2.69
CA SER A 80 30.81 2.82 3.08
C SER A 80 29.82 1.83 3.67
N LEU A 81 29.37 2.08 4.90
CA LEU A 81 28.50 1.17 5.62
C LEU A 81 27.49 1.92 6.49
N TRP A 82 26.36 1.28 6.75
CA TRP A 82 25.45 1.68 7.80
C TRP A 82 25.95 1.10 9.12
N ILE A 83 26.25 1.95 10.10
CA ILE A 83 26.52 1.52 11.46
C ILE A 83 25.21 0.90 12.01
N PRO A 84 25.27 -0.27 12.69
CA PRO A 84 24.10 -0.82 13.37
C PRO A 84 23.46 0.22 14.29
N PRO A 85 22.12 0.25 14.43
CA PRO A 85 21.45 1.22 15.29
C PRO A 85 22.02 1.22 16.70
N TYR A 86 22.25 2.41 17.25
CA TYR A 86 22.79 2.59 18.59
C TYR A 86 22.02 3.69 19.32
N VAL A 87 22.15 3.76 20.65
CA VAL A 87 21.42 4.74 21.47
C VAL A 87 22.44 5.67 22.10
N LEU A 88 22.21 6.98 21.96
CA LEU A 88 23.00 8.01 22.64
C LEU A 88 22.10 8.87 23.53
N PRO A 89 22.66 9.43 24.62
CA PRO A 89 22.02 10.54 25.32
C PRO A 89 21.86 11.74 24.37
N ASP A 90 20.71 12.42 24.47
CA ASP A 90 20.40 13.68 23.80
C ASP A 90 19.79 14.66 24.82
N SER A 91 19.73 15.94 24.47
CA SER A 91 19.17 17.05 25.24
C SER A 91 17.76 16.78 25.82
N ALA A 92 16.97 15.93 25.17
CA ALA A 92 15.62 15.57 25.57
C ALA A 92 15.48 14.13 26.12
N GLY A 93 16.58 13.44 26.43
CA GLY A 93 16.58 12.09 27.01
C GLY A 93 17.53 11.12 26.29
N PHE A 94 17.03 9.97 25.88
CA PHE A 94 17.75 9.04 25.01
C PHE A 94 17.07 9.00 23.64
N ASP A 95 17.88 8.93 22.59
CA ASP A 95 17.38 8.70 21.24
C ASP A 95 18.23 7.64 20.53
N GLY A 96 17.59 6.93 19.61
CA GLY A 96 18.26 6.00 18.73
C GLY A 96 18.86 6.75 17.54
N TRP A 97 19.99 6.27 17.06
CA TRP A 97 20.72 6.84 15.94
C TRP A 97 21.10 5.75 14.95
N LEU A 98 21.15 6.14 13.69
CA LEU A 98 21.68 5.35 12.58
C LEU A 98 22.67 6.22 11.80
N THR A 99 23.89 5.73 11.63
CA THR A 99 24.94 6.47 10.91
C THR A 99 25.25 5.79 9.59
N PHE A 100 25.22 6.53 8.49
CA PHE A 100 25.91 6.13 7.28
C PHE A 100 27.34 6.65 7.33
N ALA A 101 28.32 5.74 7.39
CA ALA A 101 29.71 6.04 7.66
C ALA A 101 30.61 5.66 6.49
N LYS A 102 31.68 6.44 6.31
CA LYS A 102 32.79 6.17 5.41
C LYS A 102 34.12 6.41 6.13
N PRO A 103 35.00 5.41 6.23
CA PRO A 103 36.36 5.64 6.73
C PRO A 103 37.15 6.54 5.79
N ILE A 104 38.01 7.37 6.38
CA ILE A 104 38.92 8.28 5.70
C ILE A 104 40.34 7.79 5.96
N TYR A 105 41.10 7.66 4.87
CA TYR A 105 42.50 7.29 4.89
C TYR A 105 43.35 8.42 4.31
N ASN A 106 44.57 8.55 4.78
CA ASN A 106 45.56 9.46 4.19
C ASN A 106 46.15 8.86 2.88
N LEU A 107 47.08 9.59 2.26
CA LEU A 107 47.77 9.15 1.03
C LEU A 107 48.61 7.88 1.21
N THR A 108 49.04 7.58 2.45
CA THR A 108 49.79 6.36 2.80
C THR A 108 48.87 5.19 3.19
N LYS A 109 47.56 5.35 3.02
CA LYS A 109 46.50 4.40 3.41
C LYS A 109 46.35 4.17 4.91
N ASP A 110 46.89 5.04 5.75
CA ASP A 110 46.64 4.96 7.20
C ASP A 110 45.26 5.54 7.51
N TYR A 111 44.53 4.88 8.41
CA TYR A 111 43.23 5.38 8.90
C TYR A 111 43.43 6.69 9.67
N ILE A 112 42.73 7.74 9.24
CA ILE A 112 42.79 9.06 9.89
C ILE A 112 41.46 9.52 10.47
N GLY A 113 40.35 8.87 10.13
CA GLY A 113 39.04 9.21 10.70
C GLY A 113 37.86 8.62 9.94
N ILE A 114 36.68 9.15 10.23
CA ILE A 114 35.39 8.73 9.69
C ILE A 114 34.63 9.98 9.23
N GLN A 115 33.98 9.90 8.07
CA GLN A 115 32.91 10.80 7.66
C GLN A 115 31.58 10.10 7.85
N GLY A 116 30.67 10.70 8.61
CA GLY A 116 29.34 10.14 8.91
C GLY A 116 28.21 11.06 8.43
N SER A 117 27.03 10.47 8.26
CA SER A 117 25.76 11.20 8.22
C SER A 117 24.78 10.47 9.13
N ASP A 118 24.33 11.16 10.16
CA ASP A 118 23.48 10.59 11.19
C ASP A 118 22.01 10.84 10.88
N MET A 119 21.18 9.85 11.21
CA MET A 119 19.74 9.93 11.18
C MET A 119 19.22 9.46 12.54
N SER A 120 18.46 10.32 13.22
CA SER A 120 17.73 9.92 14.42
C SER A 120 16.66 8.89 14.05
N LEU A 121 16.46 7.87 14.89
CA LEU A 121 15.41 6.88 14.69
C LEU A 121 14.01 7.47 14.91
N SER A 122 13.88 8.57 15.65
CA SER A 122 12.62 9.32 15.75
C SER A 122 12.14 9.83 14.39
N TRP A 123 13.05 10.02 13.43
CA TRP A 123 12.70 10.35 12.05
C TRP A 123 11.74 9.34 11.43
N PHE A 124 11.83 8.04 11.78
CA PHE A 124 10.96 7.00 11.25
C PHE A 124 9.50 7.17 11.66
N GLU A 125 9.21 7.83 12.79
CA GLU A 125 7.84 7.97 13.29
C GLU A 125 6.95 8.70 12.30
N GLY A 126 7.44 9.81 11.74
CA GLY A 126 6.69 10.65 10.81
C GLY A 126 6.26 9.91 9.53
N PRO A 127 7.22 9.38 8.74
CA PRO A 127 6.95 8.59 7.56
C PRO A 127 6.10 7.35 7.88
N LEU A 128 6.45 6.54 8.88
CA LEU A 128 5.72 5.29 9.18
C LEU A 128 4.29 5.56 9.59
N ARG A 129 4.05 6.57 10.44
CA ARG A 129 2.69 6.98 10.84
C ARG A 129 1.89 7.48 9.64
N ARG A 130 2.51 8.28 8.77
CA ARG A 130 1.86 8.77 7.55
C ARG A 130 1.51 7.63 6.59
N TYR A 131 2.43 6.67 6.39
CA TYR A 131 2.17 5.48 5.57
C TYR A 131 1.03 4.63 6.14
N ALA A 132 1.01 4.39 7.45
CA ALA A 132 -0.09 3.67 8.10
C ALA A 132 -1.44 4.39 7.93
N GLN A 133 -1.46 5.72 7.98
CA GLN A 133 -2.68 6.53 7.76
C GLN A 133 -3.18 6.51 6.32
N TYR A 134 -2.33 6.24 5.33
CA TYR A 134 -2.75 6.09 3.93
C TYR A 134 -3.43 4.75 3.65
N ILE A 135 -3.25 3.74 4.52
CA ILE A 135 -3.92 2.46 4.42
C ILE A 135 -5.34 2.66 5.00
N PRO A 136 -6.43 2.44 4.23
CA PRO A 136 -7.80 2.71 4.67
C PRO A 136 -8.33 1.71 5.71
N TYR A 137 -7.46 0.86 6.25
CA TYR A 137 -7.75 -0.21 7.19
C TYR A 137 -6.95 0.00 8.46
N ARG A 138 -7.42 -0.54 9.59
CA ARG A 138 -6.58 -0.59 10.80
C ARG A 138 -5.26 -1.28 10.47
N SER A 139 -4.16 -0.56 10.67
CA SER A 139 -2.84 -1.04 10.30
C SER A 139 -1.76 -0.56 11.27
N ALA A 140 -0.69 -1.34 11.35
CA ALA A 140 0.54 -0.99 12.04
C ALA A 140 1.74 -1.38 11.19
N ILE A 141 2.77 -0.54 11.19
CA ILE A 141 4.02 -0.77 10.46
C ILE A 141 5.16 -0.71 11.46
N TYR A 142 6.01 -1.73 11.42
CA TYR A 142 7.20 -1.83 12.24
C TYR A 142 8.42 -2.07 11.36
N VAL A 143 9.57 -1.51 11.75
CA VAL A 143 10.85 -1.73 11.07
C VAL A 143 11.77 -2.44 12.04
N PHE A 144 12.34 -3.57 11.62
CA PHE A 144 13.26 -4.36 12.42
C PHE A 144 14.64 -4.42 11.77
N GLY A 145 15.68 -4.28 12.58
CA GLY A 145 17.03 -4.70 12.24
C GLY A 145 17.13 -6.22 12.34
N LEU A 146 17.42 -6.88 11.22
CA LEU A 146 17.46 -8.34 11.12
C LEU A 146 18.90 -8.83 11.31
N TYR A 147 19.20 -9.32 12.51
CA TYR A 147 20.51 -9.88 12.86
C TYR A 147 20.35 -11.29 13.42
N PRO A 148 21.30 -12.21 13.13
CA PRO A 148 21.30 -13.53 13.74
C PRO A 148 21.23 -13.46 15.27
N GLY A 149 20.11 -13.92 15.84
CA GLY A 149 19.88 -13.96 17.28
C GLY A 149 19.53 -12.63 17.95
N LYS A 150 19.37 -11.54 17.20
CA LYS A 150 19.12 -10.21 17.76
C LYS A 150 18.25 -9.36 16.82
N ASP A 151 16.96 -9.68 16.75
CA ASP A 151 15.99 -8.89 15.98
C ASP A 151 15.54 -7.67 16.81
N GLU A 152 16.01 -6.48 16.44
CA GLU A 152 15.77 -5.22 17.15
C GLU A 152 14.74 -4.35 16.43
N ILE A 153 13.87 -3.67 17.16
CA ILE A 153 12.92 -2.73 16.54
C ILE A 153 13.57 -1.36 16.36
N VAL A 154 13.55 -0.87 15.13
CA VAL A 154 14.20 0.39 14.70
C VAL A 154 13.17 1.52 14.57
N GLY A 155 11.90 1.18 14.30
CA GLY A 155 10.82 2.15 14.19
C GLY A 155 9.44 1.51 14.24
N ALA A 156 8.44 2.31 14.61
CA ALA A 156 7.04 1.91 14.70
C ALA A 156 6.11 3.05 14.25
N SER A 157 4.98 2.72 13.62
CA SER A 157 3.99 3.72 13.20
C SER A 157 3.07 4.19 14.34
N THR A 158 2.88 3.35 15.36
CA THR A 158 1.90 3.55 16.44
C THR A 158 2.49 4.08 17.74
N ILE A 159 3.83 4.03 17.89
CA ILE A 159 4.52 4.27 19.15
C ILE A 159 5.73 5.16 18.91
N ALA A 160 6.08 5.99 19.89
CA ALA A 160 7.27 6.84 19.83
C ALA A 160 8.55 5.99 19.90
N SER A 161 9.57 6.37 19.14
CA SER A 161 10.89 5.75 19.08
C SER A 161 11.55 5.60 20.45
N ARG A 162 11.32 6.54 21.37
CA ARG A 162 11.84 6.51 22.73
C ARG A 162 11.32 5.32 23.56
N GLU A 163 10.11 4.85 23.28
CA GLU A 163 9.56 3.66 23.95
C GLU A 163 10.19 2.36 23.43
N LEU A 164 10.96 2.43 22.33
CA LEU A 164 11.72 1.32 21.77
C LEU A 164 13.11 1.19 22.40
N ILE A 165 13.47 2.06 23.34
CA ILE A 165 14.78 2.13 23.96
C ILE A 165 14.72 1.50 25.34
N LYS A 166 15.65 0.59 25.60
CA LYS A 166 15.99 0.14 26.94
C LYS A 166 17.09 1.04 27.48
N SER A 167 16.75 1.91 28.43
CA SER A 167 17.77 2.65 29.17
C SER A 167 18.40 1.75 30.23
N ALA A 168 19.68 1.99 30.51
CA ALA A 168 20.31 1.47 31.71
C ALA A 168 19.55 2.02 32.93
N ALA A 169 19.10 1.14 33.83
CA ALA A 169 18.36 1.55 35.02
C ALA A 169 19.16 2.57 35.86
N GLU A 170 18.47 3.48 36.55
CA GLU A 170 19.06 4.39 37.53
C GLU A 170 19.92 3.58 38.53
N GLY A 171 21.24 3.65 38.37
CA GLY A 171 22.20 2.88 39.19
C GLY A 171 23.34 2.22 38.42
N ASN A 172 23.21 2.04 37.09
CA ASN A 172 24.34 1.67 36.23
C ASN A 172 24.41 2.62 35.02
N PRO A 173 25.24 3.68 35.07
CA PRO A 173 25.28 4.72 34.04
C PRO A 173 26.00 4.30 32.76
N ASP A 174 26.45 3.04 32.63
CA ASP A 174 27.18 2.58 31.45
C ASP A 174 26.31 2.67 30.18
N PRO A 175 26.60 3.58 29.24
CA PRO A 175 25.79 3.74 28.04
C PRO A 175 25.90 2.57 27.08
N ALA A 176 26.86 1.65 27.28
CA ALA A 176 26.89 0.38 26.58
C ALA A 176 25.63 -0.47 26.83
N LEU A 177 24.88 -0.18 27.90
CA LEU A 177 23.61 -0.83 28.21
C LEU A 177 22.40 -0.16 27.54
N ASN A 178 22.54 1.06 27.02
CA ASN A 178 21.47 1.70 26.26
C ASN A 178 21.39 1.07 24.88
N ARG A 179 20.24 0.50 24.56
CA ARG A 179 20.03 -0.18 23.29
C ARG A 179 18.56 -0.21 22.90
N LEU A 180 18.32 -0.61 21.65
CA LEU A 180 16.97 -0.90 21.20
C LEU A 180 16.45 -2.17 21.86
N LEU A 181 15.13 -2.19 22.05
CA LEU A 181 14.41 -3.36 22.53
C LEU A 181 14.32 -4.41 21.42
N THR A 182 14.43 -5.67 21.82
CA THR A 182 14.29 -6.82 20.93
C THR A 182 12.84 -7.28 20.86
N ILE A 183 12.48 -8.04 19.81
CA ILE A 183 11.13 -8.63 19.68
C ILE A 183 10.69 -9.38 20.96
N PRO A 184 11.49 -10.28 21.57
CA PRO A 184 11.08 -10.99 22.78
C PRO A 184 10.80 -10.06 23.97
N GLU A 185 11.55 -8.98 24.12
CA GLU A 185 11.40 -8.04 25.23
C GLU A 185 10.09 -7.24 25.14
N LEU A 186 9.73 -6.81 23.93
CA LEU A 186 8.45 -6.13 23.69
C LEU A 186 7.29 -7.11 23.84
N ALA A 187 7.43 -8.31 23.27
CA ALA A 187 6.42 -9.36 23.31
C ALA A 187 6.07 -9.81 24.74
N ALA A 188 6.97 -9.60 25.72
CA ALA A 188 6.74 -9.90 27.12
C ALA A 188 5.64 -9.03 27.76
N ASN A 189 5.37 -7.83 27.23
CA ASN A 189 4.31 -6.95 27.69
C ASN A 189 3.15 -6.91 26.67
N SER A 190 2.39 -8.01 26.61
CA SER A 190 1.35 -8.22 25.59
C SER A 190 0.16 -7.26 25.67
N SER A 191 -0.05 -6.55 26.78
CA SER A 191 -1.14 -5.57 26.89
C SER A 191 -0.84 -4.29 26.13
N VAL A 192 0.43 -3.93 26.00
CA VAL A 192 0.89 -2.75 25.23
C VAL A 192 1.31 -3.17 23.82
N TRP A 193 2.01 -4.30 23.71
CA TRP A 193 2.65 -4.77 22.49
C TRP A 193 1.91 -5.97 21.89
N GLU A 194 0.57 -5.93 21.85
CA GLU A 194 -0.22 -7.07 21.39
C GLU A 194 0.17 -7.56 19.99
N PRO A 195 0.30 -6.70 18.95
CA PRO A 195 0.67 -7.16 17.61
C PRO A 195 2.06 -7.80 17.57
N VAL A 196 3.03 -7.22 18.29
CA VAL A 196 4.41 -7.75 18.38
C VAL A 196 4.44 -9.06 19.17
N SER A 197 3.62 -9.19 20.23
CA SER A 197 3.50 -10.42 21.01
C SER A 197 2.88 -11.56 20.20
N ALA A 198 1.84 -11.27 19.41
CA ALA A 198 1.23 -12.24 18.51
C ALA A 198 2.21 -12.67 17.40
N LEU A 199 2.93 -11.72 16.80
CA LEU A 199 3.99 -12.00 15.83
C LEU A 199 5.08 -12.89 16.45
N TYR A 200 5.58 -12.54 17.64
CA TYR A 200 6.63 -13.32 18.30
C TYR A 200 6.20 -14.76 18.61
N LYS A 201 4.95 -14.96 19.06
CA LYS A 201 4.40 -16.31 19.26
C LYS A 201 4.37 -17.13 17.97
N TYR A 202 4.02 -16.50 16.85
CA TYR A 202 4.07 -17.16 15.54
C TYR A 202 5.52 -17.50 15.13
N LEU A 203 6.45 -16.57 15.32
CA LEU A 203 7.88 -16.77 15.04
C LEU A 203 8.48 -17.89 15.92
N LEU A 204 8.08 -17.99 17.20
CA LEU A 204 8.51 -19.07 18.09
C LEU A 204 8.15 -20.46 17.54
N ALA A 205 7.00 -20.59 16.89
CA ALA A 205 6.55 -21.85 16.32
C ALA A 205 7.17 -22.19 14.96
N THR A 206 7.68 -21.19 14.22
CA THR A 206 8.07 -21.35 12.81
C THR A 206 9.56 -21.13 12.54
N SER A 207 10.24 -20.33 13.36
CA SER A 207 11.61 -19.85 13.13
C SER A 207 12.40 -19.62 14.43
N ASP A 208 12.10 -20.40 15.47
CA ASP A 208 12.72 -20.29 16.81
C ASP A 208 12.64 -18.89 17.43
N GLY A 209 11.60 -18.11 17.08
CA GLY A 209 11.41 -16.75 17.59
C GLY A 209 12.22 -15.68 16.87
N SER A 210 12.91 -16.02 15.78
CA SER A 210 13.71 -15.07 15.00
C SER A 210 12.99 -14.62 13.73
N LEU A 211 12.88 -13.30 13.57
CA LEU A 211 12.39 -12.68 12.34
C LEU A 211 13.42 -12.79 11.22
N TYR A 212 14.71 -12.64 11.53
CA TYR A 212 15.81 -12.89 10.58
C TYR A 212 15.71 -14.28 9.95
N LYS A 213 15.54 -15.35 10.76
CA LYS A 213 15.36 -16.71 10.25
C LYS A 213 14.08 -16.84 9.42
N PHE A 214 12.96 -16.30 9.91
CA PHE A 214 11.67 -16.39 9.23
C PHE A 214 11.74 -15.79 7.81
N VAL A 215 12.30 -14.60 7.66
CA VAL A 215 12.43 -13.93 6.35
C VAL A 215 13.34 -14.72 5.41
N GLY A 216 14.40 -15.35 5.93
CA GLY A 216 15.30 -16.20 5.14
C GLY A 216 14.66 -17.52 4.69
N ASP A 217 13.92 -18.18 5.58
CA ASP A 217 13.33 -19.50 5.34
C ASP A 217 12.00 -19.42 4.55
N TYR A 218 11.25 -18.33 4.73
CA TYR A 218 9.90 -18.15 4.19
C TYR A 218 9.73 -16.81 3.44
N PRO A 219 10.58 -16.50 2.44
CA PRO A 219 10.55 -15.19 1.77
C PRO A 219 9.20 -14.90 1.10
N GLY A 220 8.66 -13.70 1.34
CA GLY A 220 7.40 -13.23 0.74
C GLY A 220 6.14 -13.91 1.29
N THR A 221 6.23 -14.68 2.37
CA THR A 221 5.07 -15.35 2.97
C THR A 221 4.22 -14.38 3.76
N SER A 222 2.90 -14.41 3.54
CA SER A 222 1.94 -13.70 4.37
C SER A 222 1.53 -14.56 5.58
N ILE A 223 1.48 -13.94 6.75
CA ILE A 223 1.07 -14.58 8.01
C ILE A 223 -0.34 -14.10 8.36
N GLN A 224 -1.14 -14.94 9.01
CA GLN A 224 -2.37 -14.52 9.66
C GLN A 224 -2.16 -14.51 11.17
N LEU A 225 -2.46 -13.39 11.81
CA LEU A 225 -2.41 -13.21 13.26
C LEU A 225 -3.81 -12.93 13.79
N LYS A 226 -4.16 -13.58 14.89
CA LYS A 226 -5.37 -13.27 15.65
C LYS A 226 -5.02 -12.34 16.80
N LEU A 227 -5.54 -11.12 16.77
CA LEU A 227 -5.46 -10.16 17.86
C LEU A 227 -6.80 -10.11 18.63
N SER A 228 -6.84 -9.38 19.73
CA SER A 228 -8.02 -9.22 20.57
C SER A 228 -9.21 -8.62 19.83
N ASP A 229 -8.93 -7.77 18.83
CA ASP A 229 -9.91 -6.97 18.10
C ASP A 229 -10.15 -7.41 16.64
N GLY A 230 -9.62 -8.58 16.25
CA GLY A 230 -9.88 -9.17 14.93
C GLY A 230 -8.78 -10.09 14.40
N GLN A 231 -8.95 -10.49 13.14
CA GLN A 231 -7.94 -11.17 12.34
C GLN A 231 -7.12 -10.16 11.53
N TYR A 232 -5.82 -10.38 11.47
CA TYR A 232 -4.86 -9.51 10.80
C TYR A 232 -4.00 -10.32 9.84
N ILE A 233 -3.69 -9.72 8.70
CA ILE A 233 -2.69 -10.22 7.76
C ILE A 233 -1.39 -9.46 8.03
N VAL A 234 -0.29 -10.21 8.07
CA VAL A 234 1.05 -9.67 8.22
C VAL A 234 1.89 -10.01 7.00
N GLN A 235 2.58 -8.99 6.48
CA GLN A 235 3.55 -9.13 5.40
C GLN A 235 4.89 -8.59 5.89
N VAL A 236 5.97 -9.31 5.56
CA VAL A 236 7.33 -8.88 5.90
C VAL A 236 8.11 -8.66 4.62
N GLU A 237 8.62 -7.45 4.45
CA GLU A 237 9.47 -7.07 3.31
C GLU A 237 10.90 -6.86 3.78
N GLN A 238 11.85 -7.51 3.10
CA GLN A 238 13.26 -7.38 3.43
C GLN A 238 13.90 -6.26 2.62
N ILE A 239 14.62 -5.37 3.30
CA ILE A 239 15.49 -4.37 2.69
C ILE A 239 16.93 -4.74 3.02
N GLN A 240 17.70 -5.06 1.97
CA GLN A 240 19.12 -5.33 2.09
C GLN A 240 19.91 -4.33 1.25
N THR A 241 20.62 -3.40 1.90
CA THR A 241 21.44 -2.37 1.23
C THR A 241 22.75 -2.19 1.99
N TYR A 242 23.90 -2.30 1.32
CA TYR A 242 25.20 -2.40 2.00
C TYR A 242 25.19 -3.53 3.06
N ASN A 243 25.51 -3.21 4.31
CA ASN A 243 25.43 -4.10 5.46
C ASN A 243 24.13 -3.92 6.27
N LEU A 244 23.22 -3.07 5.81
CA LEU A 244 21.90 -2.90 6.42
C LEU A 244 20.98 -4.02 5.94
N ASN A 245 20.45 -4.76 6.89
CA ASN A 245 19.51 -5.85 6.66
C ASN A 245 18.29 -5.64 7.54
N TRP A 246 17.22 -5.12 6.97
CA TRP A 246 16.00 -4.74 7.68
C TRP A 246 14.80 -5.53 7.20
N GLY A 247 13.82 -5.69 8.09
CA GLY A 247 12.52 -6.27 7.82
C GLY A 247 11.44 -5.24 8.14
N ILE A 248 10.68 -4.82 7.14
CA ILE A 248 9.49 -4.01 7.34
C ILE A 248 8.31 -4.94 7.50
N VAL A 249 7.69 -4.90 8.68
CA VAL A 249 6.52 -5.70 9.03
C VAL A 249 5.29 -4.82 8.90
N HIS A 250 4.43 -5.16 7.95
CA HIS A 250 3.13 -4.53 7.73
C HIS A 250 2.05 -5.43 8.31
N ILE A 251 1.25 -4.89 9.23
CA ILE A 251 0.11 -5.58 9.85
C ILE A 251 -1.15 -4.83 9.43
N VAL A 252 -2.12 -5.53 8.85
CA VAL A 252 -3.37 -4.93 8.34
C VAL A 252 -4.57 -5.79 8.75
N SER A 253 -5.65 -5.15 9.22
CA SER A 253 -6.90 -5.84 9.59
C SER A 253 -7.51 -6.55 8.39
N GLN A 254 -7.62 -7.88 8.48
CA GLN A 254 -8.31 -8.70 7.48
C GLN A 254 -9.81 -8.47 7.56
N ASP A 255 -10.34 -8.29 8.77
CA ASP A 255 -11.77 -8.11 8.99
C ASP A 255 -12.27 -6.81 8.32
N ASP A 256 -11.48 -5.73 8.40
CA ASP A 256 -11.82 -4.45 7.76
C ASP A 256 -11.83 -4.57 6.23
N ILE A 257 -10.86 -5.31 5.66
CA ILE A 257 -10.79 -5.60 4.22
C ILE A 257 -12.01 -6.41 3.78
N LEU A 258 -12.37 -7.44 4.53
CA LEU A 258 -13.50 -8.31 4.22
C LEU A 258 -14.83 -7.57 4.38
N GLU A 259 -14.98 -6.72 5.41
CA GLU A 259 -16.16 -5.91 5.61
C GLU A 259 -16.39 -4.95 4.43
N GLU A 260 -15.35 -4.25 3.99
CA GLU A 260 -15.45 -3.37 2.82
C GLU A 260 -15.82 -4.15 1.56
N LEU A 261 -15.22 -5.33 1.37
CA LEU A 261 -15.53 -6.21 0.25
C LEU A 261 -16.99 -6.71 0.29
N HIS A 262 -17.50 -7.05 1.48
CA HIS A 262 -18.90 -7.44 1.67
C HIS A 262 -19.86 -6.27 1.47
N ALA A 263 -19.53 -5.08 1.95
CA ALA A 263 -20.33 -3.86 1.76
C ALA A 263 -20.39 -3.49 0.26
N SER A 264 -19.27 -3.58 -0.44
CA SER A 264 -19.18 -3.36 -1.89
C SER A 264 -20.00 -4.41 -2.67
N ASN A 265 -19.85 -5.69 -2.33
CA ASN A 265 -20.63 -6.77 -2.95
C ASN A 265 -22.14 -6.62 -2.70
N THR A 266 -22.55 -6.21 -1.51
CA THR A 266 -23.96 -6.00 -1.17
C THR A 266 -24.57 -4.87 -2.00
N LYS A 267 -23.83 -3.77 -2.22
CA LYS A 267 -24.26 -2.68 -3.11
C LYS A 267 -24.39 -3.15 -4.56
N THR A 268 -23.43 -3.95 -5.04
CA THR A 268 -23.47 -4.52 -6.40
C THR A 268 -24.67 -5.45 -6.58
N ILE A 269 -24.91 -6.36 -5.62
CA ILE A 269 -26.05 -7.28 -5.65
C ILE A 269 -27.37 -6.50 -5.65
N GLY A 270 -27.52 -5.49 -4.78
CA GLY A 270 -28.70 -4.64 -4.76
C GLY A 270 -28.94 -3.92 -6.09
N THR A 271 -27.88 -3.43 -6.73
CA THR A 271 -27.94 -2.81 -8.05
C THR A 271 -28.42 -3.80 -9.12
N VAL A 272 -27.86 -5.02 -9.13
CA VAL A 272 -28.26 -6.07 -10.09
C VAL A 272 -29.72 -6.47 -9.89
N ILE A 273 -30.16 -6.68 -8.65
CA ILE A 273 -31.57 -6.99 -8.35
C ILE A 273 -32.49 -5.85 -8.82
N GLY A 274 -32.10 -4.59 -8.59
CA GLY A 274 -32.86 -3.42 -9.06
C GLY A 274 -33.00 -3.39 -10.58
N VAL A 275 -31.92 -3.64 -11.31
CA VAL A 275 -31.92 -3.68 -12.79
C VAL A 275 -32.77 -4.85 -13.32
N VAL A 276 -32.63 -6.04 -12.76
CA VAL A 276 -33.43 -7.21 -13.15
C VAL A 276 -34.91 -6.99 -12.85
N GLY A 277 -35.23 -6.45 -11.68
CA GLY A 277 -36.59 -6.10 -11.29
C GLY A 277 -37.24 -5.09 -12.24
N ALA A 278 -36.51 -4.03 -12.59
CA ALA A 278 -36.96 -3.03 -13.57
C ALA A 278 -37.18 -3.67 -14.96
N GLY A 279 -36.27 -4.53 -15.41
CA GLY A 279 -36.39 -5.25 -16.67
C GLY A 279 -37.63 -6.15 -16.72
N CYS A 280 -37.88 -6.93 -15.66
CA CYS A 280 -39.08 -7.75 -15.53
C CYS A 280 -40.36 -6.90 -15.54
N ALA A 281 -40.38 -5.76 -14.82
CA ALA A 281 -41.52 -4.86 -14.80
C ALA A 281 -41.84 -4.30 -16.20
N VAL A 282 -40.81 -3.87 -16.95
CA VAL A 282 -40.96 -3.43 -18.34
C VAL A 282 -41.49 -4.55 -19.23
N GLY A 283 -40.99 -5.78 -19.06
CA GLY A 283 -41.46 -6.96 -19.80
C GLY A 283 -42.94 -7.28 -19.52
N ILE A 284 -43.38 -7.20 -18.25
CA ILE A 284 -44.78 -7.39 -17.86
C ILE A 284 -45.66 -6.30 -18.47
N LEU A 285 -45.25 -5.04 -18.36
CA LEU A 285 -45.96 -3.90 -18.97
C LEU A 285 -46.10 -4.08 -20.48
N PHE A 286 -45.02 -4.43 -21.17
CA PHE A 286 -45.04 -4.68 -22.61
C PHE A 286 -45.98 -5.83 -22.98
N THR A 287 -45.93 -6.94 -22.24
CA THR A 287 -46.81 -8.10 -22.45
C THR A 287 -48.26 -7.75 -22.20
N TYR A 288 -48.55 -6.91 -21.20
CA TYR A 288 -49.90 -6.41 -20.93
C TYR A 288 -50.42 -5.53 -22.08
N PHE A 289 -49.62 -4.59 -22.57
CA PHE A 289 -49.98 -3.76 -23.72
C PHE A 289 -50.20 -4.60 -24.98
N LEU A 290 -49.33 -5.58 -25.24
CA LEU A 290 -49.47 -6.50 -26.37
C LEU A 290 -50.73 -7.37 -26.25
N SER A 291 -51.00 -7.91 -25.06
CA SER A 291 -52.21 -8.71 -24.78
C SER A 291 -53.47 -7.87 -24.95
N LYS A 292 -53.46 -6.60 -24.50
CA LYS A 292 -54.59 -5.67 -24.71
C LYS A 292 -54.81 -5.39 -26.19
N ALA A 293 -53.75 -5.16 -26.97
CA ALA A 293 -53.84 -4.96 -28.41
C ALA A 293 -54.39 -6.21 -29.13
N LEU A 294 -53.87 -7.39 -28.80
CA LEU A 294 -54.36 -8.67 -29.31
C LEU A 294 -55.80 -8.95 -28.92
N TYR A 295 -56.21 -8.60 -27.70
CA TYR A 295 -57.59 -8.74 -27.24
C TYR A 295 -58.53 -7.83 -28.03
N MET A 296 -58.15 -6.58 -28.27
CA MET A 296 -58.93 -5.67 -29.13
C MET A 296 -59.08 -6.23 -30.54
N ILE A 297 -57.99 -6.72 -31.15
CA ILE A 297 -58.03 -7.34 -32.49
C ILE A 297 -58.92 -8.59 -32.50
N THR A 298 -58.79 -9.46 -31.50
CA THR A 298 -59.60 -10.68 -31.39
C THR A 298 -61.08 -10.36 -31.20
N ARG A 299 -61.41 -9.38 -30.34
CA ARG A 299 -62.79 -8.90 -30.14
C ARG A 299 -63.36 -8.34 -31.43
N ASP A 300 -62.57 -7.55 -32.16
CA ASP A 300 -63.01 -6.97 -33.43
C ASP A 300 -63.17 -8.06 -34.51
N LEU A 301 -62.36 -9.13 -34.49
CA LEU A 301 -62.53 -10.33 -35.32
C LEU A 301 -63.79 -11.13 -34.99
N VAL A 302 -64.13 -11.29 -33.71
CA VAL A 302 -65.36 -11.97 -33.26
C VAL A 302 -66.59 -11.14 -33.64
N LEU A 303 -66.53 -9.82 -33.47
CA LEU A 303 -67.59 -8.93 -33.94
C LEU A 303 -67.72 -8.99 -35.47
N LEU A 304 -66.62 -9.11 -36.21
CA LEU A 304 -66.63 -9.34 -37.66
C LEU A 304 -67.17 -10.73 -38.05
N SER A 305 -67.01 -11.76 -37.21
CA SER A 305 -67.59 -13.08 -37.46
C SER A 305 -69.09 -13.13 -37.16
N ASP A 306 -69.55 -12.34 -36.18
CA ASP A 306 -70.98 -12.20 -35.84
C ASP A 306 -71.71 -11.24 -36.80
N PHE A 307 -71.00 -10.30 -37.41
CA PHE A 307 -71.50 -9.60 -38.59
C PHE A 307 -71.59 -10.59 -39.76
N LYS A 308 -72.81 -11.06 -40.03
CA LYS A 308 -73.16 -11.79 -41.24
C LYS A 308 -72.55 -11.11 -42.48
N PHE A 309 -71.39 -11.61 -42.93
CA PHE A 309 -70.79 -11.26 -44.23
C PHE A 309 -71.73 -11.53 -45.40
N LYS A 310 -72.80 -12.31 -45.17
CA LYS A 310 -73.89 -12.53 -46.11
C LYS A 310 -74.80 -11.31 -46.33
N ASP A 311 -74.90 -10.40 -45.35
CA ASP A 311 -75.81 -9.23 -45.43
C ASP A 311 -75.11 -7.90 -45.75
N VAL A 312 -73.77 -7.82 -45.70
CA VAL A 312 -73.02 -6.59 -46.06
C VAL A 312 -72.42 -6.66 -47.48
N LEU A 313 -72.14 -7.85 -48.02
CA LEU A 313 -71.71 -7.97 -49.43
C LEU A 313 -72.86 -7.90 -50.44
N GLN A 314 -74.11 -8.04 -49.99
CA GLN A 314 -75.28 -8.04 -50.88
C GLN A 314 -76.09 -6.74 -50.84
N LYS A 315 -75.73 -5.77 -50.00
CA LYS A 315 -76.52 -4.54 -49.82
C LYS A 315 -75.99 -3.29 -50.55
N ASP A 316 -74.78 -3.35 -51.12
CA ASP A 316 -74.17 -2.22 -51.84
C ASP A 316 -73.84 -2.53 -53.32
N LEU A 317 -74.39 -3.60 -53.89
CA LEU A 317 -74.14 -3.98 -55.29
C LEU A 317 -75.35 -3.84 -56.21
N ASP A 318 -76.47 -3.27 -55.74
CA ASP A 318 -77.58 -2.94 -56.63
C ASP A 318 -78.22 -1.58 -56.34
N LYS A 319 -78.16 -0.75 -57.39
CA LYS A 319 -78.99 0.43 -57.73
C LYS A 319 -78.35 1.80 -57.57
N GLU A 320 -77.66 2.17 -58.65
CA GLU A 320 -77.87 3.44 -59.39
C GLU A 320 -78.07 4.71 -58.54
N THR A 321 -76.97 5.31 -58.09
CA THR A 321 -76.66 6.74 -58.30
C THR A 321 -75.31 7.05 -57.63
N GLY A 322 -74.29 7.29 -58.47
CA GLY A 322 -72.90 7.40 -58.05
C GLY A 322 -72.55 8.73 -57.40
N MET A 323 -72.14 8.68 -56.14
CA MET A 323 -70.80 9.06 -55.65
C MET A 323 -70.84 9.31 -54.15
N ARG A 324 -70.56 8.26 -53.37
CA ARG A 324 -69.77 8.39 -52.14
C ARG A 324 -68.81 7.23 -52.09
N ARG A 325 -67.53 7.52 -52.34
CA ARG A 325 -66.41 6.62 -52.07
C ARG A 325 -66.49 6.21 -50.58
N PRO A 326 -66.51 4.92 -50.22
CA PRO A 326 -66.09 4.52 -48.90
C PRO A 326 -64.57 4.72 -48.84
N GLN A 327 -64.15 5.81 -48.21
CA GLN A 327 -62.75 5.94 -47.79
C GLN A 327 -62.47 4.82 -46.78
N TYR A 328 -61.41 4.06 -47.05
CA TYR A 328 -60.86 2.96 -46.27
C TYR A 328 -61.48 1.58 -46.53
N SER A 329 -60.98 0.94 -47.61
CA SER A 329 -61.02 -0.53 -47.72
C SER A 329 -60.19 -1.12 -46.57
N ARG A 330 -60.88 -1.73 -45.59
CA ARG A 330 -60.25 -2.44 -44.45
C ARG A 330 -59.30 -3.56 -44.88
N ILE A 331 -59.43 -4.06 -46.11
CA ILE A 331 -58.50 -5.04 -46.71
C ILE A 331 -57.14 -4.38 -47.00
N ALA A 332 -57.13 -3.09 -47.39
CA ALA A 332 -55.88 -2.35 -47.58
C ALA A 332 -55.17 -2.07 -46.24
N GLU A 333 -55.92 -1.78 -45.16
CA GLU A 333 -55.36 -1.68 -43.81
C GLU A 333 -54.81 -3.01 -43.30
N LEU A 334 -55.54 -4.11 -43.50
CA LEU A 334 -55.05 -5.46 -43.15
C LEU A 334 -53.78 -5.82 -43.91
N TRP A 335 -53.70 -5.46 -45.20
CA TRP A 335 -52.50 -5.67 -46.00
C TRP A 335 -51.34 -4.78 -45.53
N GLN A 336 -51.60 -3.55 -45.12
CA GLN A 336 -50.58 -2.66 -44.52
C GLN A 336 -50.10 -3.15 -43.16
N ILE A 337 -50.99 -3.67 -42.31
CA ILE A 337 -50.65 -4.27 -41.01
C ILE A 337 -49.81 -5.54 -41.22
N GLN A 338 -50.19 -6.42 -42.15
CA GLN A 338 -49.39 -7.60 -42.49
C GLN A 338 -48.02 -7.21 -43.04
N ARG A 339 -47.94 -6.18 -43.89
CA ARG A 339 -46.67 -5.68 -44.43
C ARG A 339 -45.79 -5.04 -43.35
N ALA A 340 -46.38 -4.32 -42.40
CA ALA A 340 -45.67 -3.74 -41.25
C ALA A 340 -45.15 -4.83 -40.30
N PHE A 341 -45.97 -5.87 -40.04
CA PHE A 341 -45.58 -7.00 -39.20
C PHE A 341 -44.45 -7.80 -39.87
N HIS A 342 -44.55 -8.06 -41.17
CA HIS A 342 -43.48 -8.72 -41.93
C HIS A 342 -42.18 -7.90 -41.88
N LYS A 343 -42.25 -6.58 -42.07
CA LYS A 343 -41.08 -5.69 -41.98
C LYS A 343 -40.47 -5.70 -40.57
N MET A 344 -41.27 -5.69 -39.52
CA MET A 344 -40.80 -5.79 -38.13
C MET A 344 -40.08 -7.13 -37.87
N VAL A 345 -40.64 -8.25 -38.34
CA VAL A 345 -40.03 -9.58 -38.21
C VAL A 345 -38.70 -9.68 -38.98
N VAL A 346 -38.64 -9.13 -40.19
CA VAL A 346 -37.39 -9.09 -40.98
C VAL A 346 -36.33 -8.23 -40.28
N THR A 347 -36.73 -7.07 -39.74
CA THR A 347 -35.79 -6.17 -39.03
C THR A 347 -35.29 -6.80 -37.73
N PHE A 348 -36.15 -7.55 -37.03
CA PHE A 348 -35.77 -8.33 -35.85
C PHE A 348 -34.83 -9.48 -36.21
N ALA A 349 -35.09 -10.20 -37.31
CA ALA A 349 -34.19 -11.25 -37.80
C ALA A 349 -32.82 -10.68 -38.20
N ASP A 350 -32.77 -9.51 -38.84
CA ASP A 350 -31.53 -8.81 -39.18
C ASP A 350 -30.78 -8.35 -37.93
N ALA A 351 -31.47 -7.83 -36.91
CA ALA A 351 -30.87 -7.45 -35.63
C ALA A 351 -30.29 -8.67 -34.89
N VAL A 352 -30.99 -9.81 -34.91
CA VAL A 352 -30.50 -11.08 -34.34
C VAL A 352 -29.30 -11.62 -35.13
N ALA A 353 -29.31 -11.52 -36.46
CA ALA A 353 -28.19 -11.92 -37.30
C ALA A 353 -26.95 -11.02 -37.10
N GLN A 354 -27.14 -9.71 -36.92
CA GLN A 354 -26.06 -8.79 -36.57
C GLN A 354 -25.48 -9.10 -35.18
N ASN A 355 -26.31 -9.39 -34.17
CA ASN A 355 -25.83 -9.80 -32.85
C ASN A 355 -25.02 -11.11 -32.88
N LYS A 356 -25.40 -12.08 -33.73
CA LYS A 356 -24.60 -13.29 -33.95
C LYS A 356 -23.23 -12.99 -34.60
N ARG A 357 -23.12 -11.95 -35.44
CA ARG A 357 -21.85 -11.53 -36.06
C ARG A 357 -20.91 -10.84 -35.07
N PHE A 358 -21.42 -10.11 -34.07
CA PHE A 358 -20.59 -9.52 -33.02
C PHE A 358 -19.95 -10.59 -32.13
N ASN A 359 -20.70 -11.62 -31.72
CA ASN A 359 -20.13 -12.74 -30.96
C ASN A 359 -19.04 -13.52 -31.72
N ALA A 360 -19.15 -13.64 -33.05
CA ALA A 360 -18.12 -14.29 -33.87
C ALA A 360 -16.87 -13.43 -34.11
N ALA A 361 -17.00 -12.09 -34.12
CA ALA A 361 -15.88 -11.17 -34.24
C ALA A 361 -15.08 -11.03 -32.92
N GLU A 362 -15.76 -11.14 -31.78
CA GLU A 362 -15.16 -11.08 -30.45
C GLU A 362 -14.34 -12.35 -30.14
N GLN A 363 -14.79 -13.53 -30.59
CA GLN A 363 -14.00 -14.77 -30.57
C GLN A 363 -12.75 -14.73 -31.48
N ARG A 364 -12.76 -13.95 -32.58
CA ARG A 364 -11.56 -13.76 -33.42
C ARG A 364 -10.56 -12.76 -32.83
N ARG A 365 -11.01 -11.81 -32.00
CA ARG A 365 -10.10 -10.88 -31.30
C ARG A 365 -9.38 -11.53 -30.12
N THR A 366 -10.02 -12.44 -29.40
CA THR A 366 -9.37 -13.21 -28.32
C THR A 366 -8.36 -14.23 -28.84
N MET A 367 -8.55 -14.81 -30.03
CA MET A 367 -7.54 -15.68 -30.66
C MET A 367 -6.35 -14.91 -31.29
N SER A 368 -6.50 -13.63 -31.62
CA SER A 368 -5.43 -12.79 -32.20
C SER A 368 -4.48 -12.20 -31.14
N MET A 369 -4.93 -12.05 -29.89
CA MET A 369 -4.07 -11.56 -28.80
C MET A 369 -3.19 -12.64 -28.14
N SER A 370 -3.40 -13.92 -28.45
CA SER A 370 -2.62 -15.03 -27.86
C SER A 370 -1.29 -15.33 -28.57
N SER A 371 -0.93 -14.60 -29.64
CA SER A 371 0.31 -14.84 -30.41
C SER A 371 1.35 -13.72 -30.32
N ALA A 372 1.23 -12.77 -29.40
CA ALA A 372 2.24 -11.75 -29.16
C ALA A 372 3.24 -12.23 -28.08
N GLN A 373 4.19 -13.06 -28.50
CA GLN A 373 5.33 -13.49 -27.70
C GLN A 373 6.36 -12.33 -27.66
N PRO A 374 6.76 -11.80 -26.49
CA PRO A 374 7.73 -10.73 -26.43
C PRO A 374 9.14 -11.26 -26.73
N ALA A 375 9.80 -10.61 -27.69
CA ALA A 375 11.18 -10.90 -28.07
C ALA A 375 12.14 -10.60 -26.90
N SER A 376 13.03 -11.55 -26.63
CA SER A 376 14.13 -11.44 -25.67
C SER A 376 15.14 -10.37 -26.12
N PRO A 377 15.64 -9.50 -25.22
CA PRO A 377 16.70 -8.56 -25.57
C PRO A 377 18.04 -9.30 -25.68
N ARG A 378 18.68 -9.08 -26.84
CA ARG A 378 20.07 -9.47 -27.13
C ARG A 378 21.03 -8.87 -26.10
N SER A 379 21.93 -9.72 -25.63
CA SER A 379 23.20 -9.35 -25.03
C SER A 379 24.06 -8.58 -26.04
N GLU A 380 24.48 -7.38 -25.67
CA GLU A 380 25.69 -6.75 -26.22
C GLU A 380 26.62 -6.41 -25.05
N LEU A 381 27.91 -6.46 -25.40
CA LEU A 381 29.13 -6.43 -24.57
C LEU A 381 29.25 -5.27 -23.59
#